data_AF-A0A7H8SKR9-F1
#
_entry.id   AF-A0A7H8SKR9-F1
#
_cell.length_a   1.000
_cell.length_b   1.000
_cell.length_c   1.000
_cell.angle_alpha   90.00
_cell.angle_beta   90.00
_cell.angle_gamma   90.00
#
_symmetry.space_group_name_H-M   'P 1'
#
loop_
_entity.id
_entity.type
_entity.pdbx_description
1 polymer ?
#
loop_
_entity_poly.entity_id
_entity_poly.type
_entity_poly.pdbx_seq_one_letter_code
_entity_poly.pdbx_strand_id
1 'polypeptide(L)'
;MFKQVGPPLYQTGFWYLSDHGESTGEHGLYLHGAPYSMAPTQQTHIPMLMWFSEAWQLNNTEQLTCLSTQSDQILSHDNLFPSLLSLLDIKTQVIESKNDMLKNCGQHLKQKV
;
A
#
# COMPACT_ATOMS: atom_id res chain seq x y z
N MET A 1 -11.60 -14.52 26.79
CA MET A 1 -10.22 -14.00 26.65
C MET A 1 -9.34 -15.17 26.24
N PHE A 2 -9.21 -15.40 24.93
CA PHE A 2 -8.39 -16.49 24.41
C PHE A 2 -6.92 -16.10 24.49
N LYS A 3 -6.16 -16.78 25.37
CA LYS A 3 -4.70 -16.68 25.37
C LYS A 3 -4.19 -17.40 24.13
N GLN A 4 -3.44 -16.70 23.27
CA GLN A 4 -2.61 -17.35 22.25
C GLN A 4 -1.62 -18.29 22.97
N VAL A 5 -1.55 -19.53 22.51
CA VAL A 5 -0.60 -20.55 22.98
C VAL A 5 0.63 -20.48 22.08
N GLY A 6 1.68 -19.81 22.53
CA GLY A 6 2.98 -19.70 21.84
C GLY A 6 3.17 -18.41 21.03
N PRO A 7 4.44 -18.00 20.76
CA PRO A 7 4.72 -16.83 19.94
C PRO A 7 4.15 -17.01 18.53
N PRO A 8 3.63 -15.95 17.89
CA PRO A 8 3.07 -16.05 16.55
C PRO A 8 4.14 -16.57 15.58
N LEU A 9 3.87 -17.72 14.95
CA LEU A 9 4.88 -18.49 14.19
C LEU A 9 5.14 -17.94 12.79
N TYR A 10 4.19 -17.21 12.21
CA TYR A 10 4.25 -16.79 10.81
C TYR A 10 4.11 -15.27 10.66
N GLN A 11 5.03 -14.70 9.88
CA GLN A 11 4.90 -13.33 9.37
C GLN A 11 3.92 -13.37 8.19
N THR A 12 2.69 -12.91 8.44
CA THR A 12 1.61 -12.89 7.44
C THR A 12 1.25 -11.44 7.13
N GLY A 13 1.15 -11.12 5.84
CA GLY A 13 0.62 -9.85 5.34
C GLY A 13 -0.63 -10.08 4.50
N PHE A 14 -1.58 -9.15 4.57
CA PHE A 14 -2.71 -9.05 3.66
C PHE A 14 -2.70 -7.66 3.05
N TRP A 15 -2.74 -7.59 1.71
CA TRP A 15 -2.77 -6.33 0.99
C TRP A 15 -3.91 -6.36 -0.01
N TYR A 16 -4.89 -5.52 0.23
CA TYR A 16 -6.03 -5.30 -0.64
C TYR A 16 -5.90 -3.96 -1.35
N LEU A 17 -6.27 -3.93 -2.62
CA LEU A 17 -6.52 -2.73 -3.39
C LEU A 17 -7.57 -3.04 -4.46
N SER A 18 -8.43 -2.06 -4.76
CA SER A 18 -9.36 -2.20 -5.89
C SER A 18 -8.61 -2.12 -7.22
N ASP A 19 -9.17 -2.69 -8.28
CA ASP A 19 -8.71 -2.48 -9.66
C ASP A 19 -9.17 -1.12 -10.20
N HIS A 20 -10.39 -0.72 -9.90
CA HIS A 20 -10.93 0.61 -10.18
C HIS A 20 -12.07 0.96 -9.20
N GLY A 21 -12.62 2.16 -9.33
CA GLY A 21 -13.84 2.58 -8.64
C GLY A 21 -15.09 2.46 -9.51
N GLU A 22 -16.20 3.07 -9.12
CA GLU A 22 -17.50 2.92 -9.78
C GLU A 22 -18.29 4.24 -9.72
N SER A 23 -18.90 4.65 -10.83
CA SER A 23 -19.90 5.72 -10.84
C SER A 23 -21.27 5.17 -10.49
N THR A 24 -22.00 5.87 -9.62
CA THR A 24 -23.29 5.43 -9.08
C THR A 24 -24.45 6.35 -9.44
N GLY A 25 -24.26 7.23 -10.43
CA GLY A 25 -25.25 8.14 -10.97
C GLY A 25 -24.81 9.61 -10.98
N GLU A 26 -23.59 9.92 -10.55
CA GLU A 26 -23.06 11.29 -10.52
C GLU A 26 -23.05 11.88 -11.93
N HIS A 27 -23.70 13.03 -12.11
CA HIS A 27 -23.84 13.69 -13.43
C HIS A 27 -24.45 12.78 -14.51
N GLY A 28 -25.26 11.79 -14.12
CA GLY A 28 -25.88 10.82 -15.03
C GLY A 28 -24.95 9.70 -15.51
N LEU A 29 -23.72 9.63 -14.97
CA LEU A 29 -22.79 8.55 -15.28
C LEU A 29 -22.98 7.37 -14.32
N TYR A 30 -23.00 6.16 -14.87
CA TYR A 30 -23.10 4.91 -14.12
C TYR A 30 -21.98 3.96 -14.55
N LEU A 31 -21.74 2.96 -13.72
CA LEU A 31 -20.74 1.91 -13.95
C LEU A 31 -19.31 2.47 -14.00
N HIS A 32 -18.43 1.75 -14.69
CA HIS A 32 -17.04 2.08 -14.92
C HIS A 32 -16.70 2.04 -16.41
N GLY A 33 -15.46 2.39 -16.76
CA GLY A 33 -14.94 2.32 -18.13
C GLY A 33 -14.95 3.64 -18.88
N ALA A 34 -15.10 4.77 -18.18
CA ALA A 34 -14.83 6.07 -18.79
C ALA A 34 -13.36 6.13 -19.24
N PRO A 35 -13.04 6.77 -20.38
CA PRO A 35 -11.65 6.98 -20.79
C PRO A 35 -10.87 7.68 -19.66
N TYR A 36 -9.69 7.16 -19.29
CA TYR A 36 -8.97 7.59 -18.08
C TYR A 36 -8.75 9.11 -18.01
N SER A 37 -8.47 9.77 -19.14
CA SER A 37 -8.29 11.24 -19.22
C SER A 37 -9.53 12.06 -18.88
N MET A 38 -10.70 11.44 -18.84
CA MET A 38 -12.00 12.05 -18.58
C MET A 38 -12.76 11.35 -17.44
N ALA A 39 -12.19 10.28 -16.88
CA ALA A 39 -12.84 9.50 -15.84
C ALA A 39 -12.97 10.33 -14.56
N PRO A 40 -14.13 10.32 -13.90
CA PRO A 40 -14.30 11.04 -12.66
C PRO A 40 -13.55 10.32 -11.53
N THR A 41 -13.32 11.03 -10.42
CA THR A 41 -12.59 10.48 -9.26
C THR A 41 -13.26 9.23 -8.69
N GLN A 42 -14.58 9.09 -8.83
CA GLN A 42 -15.32 7.89 -8.45
C GLN A 42 -14.82 6.62 -9.15
N GLN A 43 -14.29 6.72 -10.38
CA GLN A 43 -13.76 5.56 -11.12
C GLN A 43 -12.25 5.36 -10.93
N THR A 44 -11.49 6.39 -10.51
CA THR A 44 -10.02 6.34 -10.45
C THR A 44 -9.44 6.39 -9.03
N HIS A 45 -10.17 6.93 -8.06
CA HIS A 45 -9.76 6.97 -6.66
C HIS A 45 -10.26 5.72 -5.95
N ILE A 46 -9.34 4.84 -5.56
CA ILE A 46 -9.64 3.50 -5.06
C ILE A 46 -9.16 3.30 -3.61
N PRO A 47 -9.79 2.39 -2.85
CA PRO A 47 -9.28 1.98 -1.55
C PRO A 47 -8.05 1.08 -1.68
N MET A 48 -7.14 1.21 -0.72
CA MET A 48 -6.04 0.29 -0.46
C MET A 48 -5.95 0.05 1.05
N LEU A 49 -5.76 -1.21 1.46
CA LEU A 49 -5.58 -1.62 2.86
C LEU A 49 -4.40 -2.58 2.95
N MET A 50 -3.54 -2.37 3.95
CA MET A 50 -2.55 -3.35 4.38
C MET A 50 -2.83 -3.77 5.82
N TRP A 51 -2.70 -5.07 6.09
CA TRP A 51 -2.74 -5.65 7.43
C TRP A 51 -1.56 -6.60 7.61
N PHE A 52 -0.98 -6.61 8.81
CA PHE A 52 0.20 -7.42 9.13
C PHE A 52 0.00 -8.14 10.46
N SER A 53 0.41 -9.41 10.53
CA SER A 53 0.35 -10.21 11.76
C SER A 53 1.24 -9.64 12.87
N GLU A 54 0.94 -9.98 14.13
CA GLU A 54 1.77 -9.57 15.28
C GLU A 54 3.24 -10.01 15.11
N ALA A 55 3.49 -11.20 14.57
CA ALA A 55 4.85 -11.64 14.25
C ALA A 55 5.55 -10.72 13.24
N TRP A 56 4.86 -10.28 12.18
CA TRP A 56 5.44 -9.35 11.21
C TRP A 56 5.73 -8.00 11.88
N GLN A 57 4.82 -7.50 12.71
CA GLN A 57 4.98 -6.23 13.44
C GLN A 57 6.19 -6.23 14.37
N LEU A 58 6.41 -7.32 15.11
CA LEU A 58 7.55 -7.47 16.02
C LEU A 58 8.90 -7.57 15.30
N ASN A 59 8.94 -8.16 14.10
CA ASN A 59 10.19 -8.37 13.36
C ASN A 59 10.51 -7.26 12.34
N ASN A 60 9.52 -6.46 11.93
CA ASN A 60 9.66 -5.45 10.87
C ASN A 60 9.08 -4.09 11.28
N THR A 61 9.24 -3.69 12.54
CA THR A 61 8.63 -2.47 13.09
C THR A 61 8.98 -1.21 12.28
N GLU A 62 10.22 -1.08 11.81
CA GLU A 62 10.64 0.07 10.98
C GLU A 62 9.94 0.10 9.63
N GLN A 63 9.78 -1.06 8.98
CA GLN A 63 9.07 -1.21 7.70
C GLN A 63 7.61 -0.78 7.84
N LEU A 64 6.94 -1.23 8.92
CA LEU A 64 5.53 -0.88 9.14
C LEU A 64 5.34 0.57 9.57
N THR A 65 6.26 1.11 10.36
CA THR A 65 6.29 2.54 10.70
C THR A 65 6.40 3.37 9.43
N CYS A 66 7.33 3.00 8.55
CA CYS A 66 7.47 3.60 7.23
C CYS A 66 6.15 3.58 6.44
N LEU A 67 5.56 2.40 6.21
CA LEU A 67 4.32 2.26 5.45
C LEU A 67 3.17 3.08 6.04
N SER A 68 3.07 3.15 7.38
CA SER A 68 2.04 3.95 8.05
C SER A 68 2.14 5.44 7.74
N THR A 69 3.34 5.98 7.47
CA THR A 69 3.52 7.39 7.08
C THR A 69 3.09 7.68 5.64
N GLN A 70 2.87 6.64 4.83
CA GLN A 70 2.44 6.77 3.43
C GLN A 70 0.91 6.84 3.29
N SER A 71 0.13 6.67 4.37
CA SER A 71 -1.34 6.60 4.31
C SER A 71 -2.00 7.84 3.71
N ASP A 72 -1.37 9.00 3.86
CA ASP A 72 -1.88 10.29 3.42
C ASP A 72 -1.23 10.75 2.09
N GLN A 73 -0.36 9.93 1.50
CA GLN A 73 0.31 10.24 0.24
C GLN A 73 -0.55 9.84 -0.96
N ILE A 74 -0.40 10.57 -2.07
CA ILE A 74 -0.99 10.18 -3.34
C ILE A 74 -0.21 8.99 -3.90
N LEU A 75 -0.88 7.86 -4.02
CA LEU A 75 -0.33 6.60 -4.53
C LEU A 75 -1.19 6.08 -5.68
N SER A 76 -0.63 5.15 -6.47
CA SER A 76 -1.31 4.47 -7.57
C SER A 76 -0.96 2.98 -7.60
N HIS A 77 -1.49 2.24 -8.57
CA HIS A 77 -1.04 0.88 -8.86
C HIS A 77 0.45 0.78 -9.21
N ASP A 78 1.09 1.86 -9.64
CA ASP A 78 2.53 1.88 -9.93
C ASP A 78 3.37 1.55 -8.70
N ASN A 79 2.82 1.79 -7.50
CA ASN A 79 3.46 1.49 -6.23
C ASN A 79 3.40 0.00 -5.85
N LEU A 80 2.49 -0.78 -6.43
CA LEU A 80 2.23 -2.16 -6.03
C LEU A 80 3.45 -3.06 -6.26
N PHE A 81 3.95 -3.09 -7.50
CA PHE A 81 5.02 -3.99 -7.92
C PHE A 81 6.33 -3.78 -7.15
N PRO A 82 6.95 -2.58 -7.16
CA PRO A 82 8.24 -2.39 -6.49
C PRO A 82 8.12 -2.56 -4.97
N SER A 83 7.02 -2.10 -4.36
CA SER A 83 6.84 -2.22 -2.91
C SER A 83 6.63 -3.66 -2.46
N LEU A 84 5.93 -4.49 -3.24
CA LEU A 84 5.76 -5.92 -2.93
C LEU A 84 7.11 -6.64 -2.96
N LEU A 85 7.97 -6.36 -3.94
CA LEU A 85 9.30 -6.94 -4.00
C LEU A 85 10.15 -6.53 -2.78
N SER A 86 10.12 -5.25 -2.41
CA SER A 86 10.83 -4.75 -1.23
C SER A 86 10.25 -5.26 0.09
N LEU A 87 8.93 -5.46 0.18
CA LEU A 87 8.25 -6.07 1.32
C LEU A 87 8.76 -7.49 1.60
N LEU A 88 9.09 -8.23 0.53
CA LEU A 88 9.60 -9.60 0.56
C LEU A 88 11.13 -9.69 0.51
N ASP A 89 11.83 -8.55 0.67
CA ASP A 89 13.29 -8.42 0.61
C ASP A 89 13.95 -8.92 -0.70
N ILE A 90 13.21 -8.92 -1.81
CA ILE A 90 13.73 -9.33 -3.13
C ILE A 90 14.66 -8.26 -3.70
N LYS A 91 15.86 -8.65 -4.13
CA LYS A 91 16.83 -7.77 -4.80
C LYS A 91 16.81 -8.01 -6.31
N THR A 92 16.46 -6.97 -7.07
CA THR A 92 16.45 -7.03 -8.53
C THR A 92 16.59 -5.64 -9.14
N GLN A 93 17.08 -5.58 -10.39
CA GLN A 93 17.32 -4.33 -11.11
C GLN A 93 16.02 -3.67 -11.63
N VAL A 94 14.90 -4.38 -11.61
CA VAL A 94 13.61 -3.88 -12.11
C VAL A 94 12.81 -3.08 -11.07
N ILE A 95 13.32 -2.93 -9.85
CA ILE A 95 12.67 -2.10 -8.83
C ILE A 95 12.90 -0.63 -9.17
N GLU A 96 11.83 0.09 -9.52
CA GLU A 96 11.87 1.56 -9.64
C GLU A 96 11.71 2.21 -8.26
N SER A 97 12.82 2.67 -7.67
CA SER A 97 12.85 3.22 -6.31
C SER A 97 11.86 4.36 -6.04
N LYS A 98 11.51 5.17 -7.05
CA LYS A 98 10.55 6.28 -6.91
C LYS A 98 9.13 5.79 -6.54
N ASN A 99 8.77 4.58 -6.97
CA ASN A 99 7.45 3.99 -6.77
C ASN A 99 7.45 3.00 -5.58
N ASP A 100 8.61 2.72 -4.99
CA ASP A 100 8.73 1.84 -3.83
C ASP A 100 8.37 2.58 -2.54
N MET A 101 7.21 2.24 -1.96
CA MET A 101 6.71 2.83 -0.71
C MET A 101 7.67 2.64 0.46
N LEU A 102 8.53 1.60 0.45
CA LEU A 102 9.51 1.35 1.51
C LEU A 102 10.79 2.17 1.34
N LYS A 103 11.09 2.66 0.14
CA LYS A 103 12.27 3.50 -0.12
C LYS A 103 11.99 4.98 0.14
N ASN A 104 10.74 5.40 0.02
CA ASN A 104 10.33 6.79 0.23
C ASN A 104 10.34 7.21 1.72
N CYS A 105 10.47 6.28 2.65
CA CYS A 105 10.51 6.56 4.09
C CYS A 105 11.88 7.00 4.63
N GLY A 106 12.91 7.01 3.78
CA GLY A 106 14.29 7.38 4.16
C GLY A 106 14.66 8.85 3.95
N GLN A 107 13.77 9.70 3.42
CA GLN A 107 14.08 11.12 3.15
C GLN A 107 13.59 12.08 4.26
N HIS A 108 12.66 11.69 5.13
CA HIS A 108 12.10 12.58 6.16
C HIS A 108 12.74 12.49 7.56
N LEU A 109 13.66 11.55 7.80
CA LEU A 109 14.37 11.42 9.09
C LEU A 109 15.73 12.16 9.14
N LYS A 110 16.07 12.95 8.12
CA LYS A 110 17.29 13.79 8.08
C LYS A 110 17.05 15.31 8.16
N GLN A 111 15.87 15.76 8.59
CA GLN A 111 15.57 17.19 8.83
C GLN A 111 15.19 17.51 10.29
N LYS A 112 15.70 16.73 11.25
CA LYS A 112 15.84 17.17 12.64
C LYS A 112 17.32 17.17 13.03
N VAL A 113 18.04 18.15 12.50
CA VAL A 113 19.24 18.72 13.14
C VAL A 113 18.89 20.15 13.48
#